data_AF-A0A0Q7PN37-F1
#
_entry.id   AF-A0A0Q7PN37-F1
#
_cell.length_a   1.000
_cell.length_b   1.000
_cell.length_c   1.000
_cell.angle_alpha   90.00
_cell.angle_beta   90.00
_cell.angle_gamma   90.00
#
_symmetry.space_group_name_H-M   'P 1'
#
loop_
_entity.id
_entity.type
_entity.pdbx_description
1 polymer ?
#
loop_
_entity_poly.entity_id
_entity_poly.type
_entity_poly.pdbx_seq_one_letter_code
_entity_poly.pdbx_strand_id
1 'polypeptide(L)' 'MTAAVDNSIVPADYPELRLLAWNRDITRPILREEAFALYERNWRFVDTAHLTAAETQLIQSLERQFGAGGRLFS' A
#
# COMPACT_ATOMS: atom_id res chain seq x y z
N MET A 1 16.46 1.95 15.38
CA MET A 1 15.31 2.78 15.77
C MET A 1 15.14 3.85 14.71
N THR A 2 14.46 3.53 13.60
CA THR A 2 14.28 4.46 12.47
C THR A 2 12.82 4.84 12.38
N ALA A 3 12.55 5.99 12.98
CA ALA A 3 11.49 6.96 12.71
C ALA A 3 10.17 6.40 12.15
N ALA A 4 9.20 6.31 13.05
CA ALA A 4 7.77 6.33 12.77
C ALA A 4 7.38 7.70 12.14
N VAL A 5 7.86 7.98 10.94
CA VAL A 5 7.33 9.08 10.13
C VAL A 5 5.99 8.59 9.62
N ASP A 6 4.88 9.03 10.22
CA ASP A 6 3.52 8.88 9.68
C ASP A 6 3.08 7.43 9.36
N ASN A 7 2.67 6.68 10.39
CA ASN A 7 2.13 5.32 10.24
C ASN A 7 0.77 5.25 9.49
N SER A 8 0.34 6.34 8.85
CA SER A 8 -0.96 6.49 8.20
C SER A 8 -0.77 6.85 6.72
N ILE A 9 -1.50 6.18 5.83
CA ILE A 9 -1.57 6.46 4.39
C ILE A 9 -3.02 6.80 4.06
N VAL A 10 -3.24 7.83 3.25
CA VAL A 10 -4.57 8.13 2.72
C VAL A 10 -4.74 7.37 1.40
N PRO A 11 -5.70 6.43 1.30
CA PRO A 11 -5.92 5.67 0.07
C PRO A 11 -6.23 6.54 -1.14
N ALA A 12 -6.88 7.69 -0.95
CA ALA A 12 -7.22 8.60 -2.04
C ALA A 12 -6.01 9.20 -2.79
N ASP A 13 -4.82 9.24 -2.18
CA ASP A 13 -3.59 9.77 -2.81
C ASP A 13 -2.96 8.78 -3.80
N TYR A 14 -3.41 7.54 -3.79
CA TYR A 14 -2.79 6.40 -4.45
C TYR A 14 -3.84 5.70 -5.32
N PRO A 15 -3.76 5.75 -6.66
CA PRO A 15 -4.81 5.27 -7.53
C PRO A 15 -5.13 3.78 -7.30
N GLU A 16 -4.10 2.94 -7.15
CA GLU A 16 -4.29 1.51 -6.90
C GLU A 16 -4.81 1.28 -5.49
N LEU A 17 -4.24 1.93 -4.48
CA LEU A 17 -4.73 1.79 -3.10
C LEU A 17 -6.19 2.24 -2.96
N ARG A 18 -6.60 3.27 -3.69
CA ARG A 18 -7.99 3.75 -3.76
C ARG A 18 -8.92 2.69 -4.34
N LEU A 19 -8.48 2.00 -5.40
CA LEU A 19 -9.21 0.87 -5.99
C LEU A 19 -9.29 -0.30 -5.02
N LEU A 20 -8.23 -0.60 -4.27
CA LEU A 20 -8.23 -1.65 -3.26
C LEU A 20 -9.14 -1.32 -2.05
N ALA A 21 -9.17 -0.05 -1.67
CA ALA A 21 -9.98 0.48 -0.57
C ALA A 21 -11.40 0.85 -1.00
N TRP A 22 -11.89 0.41 -2.17
CA TRP A 22 -13.22 0.76 -2.71
C TRP A 22 -14.38 0.45 -1.75
N ASN A 23 -14.22 -0.55 -0.88
CA ASN A 23 -15.21 -0.94 0.13
C ASN A 23 -15.02 -0.20 1.48
N ARG A 24 -14.21 0.86 1.52
CA ARG A 24 -13.82 1.63 2.70
C ARG A 24 -13.80 3.12 2.38
N ASP A 25 -13.77 3.96 3.41
CA ASP A 25 -13.56 5.40 3.24
C ASP A 25 -12.13 5.69 2.76
N ILE A 26 -11.99 5.99 1.46
CA ILE A 26 -10.71 6.34 0.82
C ILE A 26 -10.13 7.66 1.31
N THR A 27 -10.95 8.53 1.90
CA THR A 27 -10.55 9.81 2.48
C THR A 27 -9.99 9.66 3.90
N ARG A 28 -10.22 8.50 4.52
CA ARG A 28 -9.75 8.22 5.88
C ARG A 28 -8.32 7.69 5.81
N PRO A 29 -7.37 8.30 6.54
CA PRO A 29 -6.03 7.74 6.68
C PRO A 29 -6.12 6.36 7.34
N ILE A 30 -5.55 5.35 6.69
CA ILE A 30 -5.43 3.97 7.22
C ILE A 30 -4.00 3.71 7.62
N LEU A 31 -3.76 2.72 8.49
CA LEU A 31 -2.40 2.41 8.90
C LEU A 31 -1.58 1.83 7.74
N ARG A 32 -0.26 2.02 7.78
CA ARG A 32 0.68 1.43 6.80
C ARG A 32 0.58 -0.09 6.73
N GLU A 33 0.49 -0.72 7.89
CA GLU A 33 0.26 -2.17 8.01
C GLU A 33 -1.05 -2.59 7.33
N GLU A 34 -2.11 -1.78 7.49
CA GLU A 34 -3.42 -2.05 6.91
C GLU A 34 -3.42 -1.83 5.40
N ALA A 35 -2.73 -0.80 4.92
CA ALA A 35 -2.48 -0.60 3.49
C ALA A 35 -1.69 -1.76 2.89
N PHE A 36 -0.66 -2.27 3.58
CA PHE A 36 0.09 -3.44 3.15
C PHE A 36 -0.79 -4.69 3.08
N ALA A 37 -1.62 -4.95 4.10
CA ALA A 37 -2.57 -6.05 4.08
C ALA A 37 -3.60 -5.93 2.94
N LEU A 38 -4.02 -4.70 2.58
CA LEU A 38 -4.86 -4.47 1.41
C LEU A 38 -4.12 -4.82 0.12
N TYR A 39 -2.87 -4.35 -0.04
CA TYR A 39 -2.04 -4.70 -1.19
C TYR A 39 -1.82 -6.21 -1.28
N GLU A 40 -1.48 -6.90 -0.20
CA GLU A 40 -1.24 -8.34 -0.19
C GLU A 40 -2.49 -9.15 -0.58
N ARG A 41 -3.64 -8.87 0.04
CA ARG A 41 -4.88 -9.60 -0.26
C ARG A 41 -5.44 -9.32 -1.65
N ASN A 42 -5.24 -8.10 -2.16
CA ASN A 42 -5.84 -7.63 -3.39
C ASN A 42 -4.81 -7.42 -4.50
N TRP A 43 -3.58 -7.92 -4.34
CA TRP A 43 -2.50 -7.77 -5.31
C TRP A 43 -2.89 -8.16 -6.73
N ARG A 44 -3.73 -9.19 -6.85
CA ARG A 44 -4.28 -9.65 -8.14
C ARG A 44 -5.09 -8.58 -8.91
N PHE A 45 -5.53 -7.53 -8.24
CA PHE A 45 -6.28 -6.41 -8.81
C PHE A 45 -5.41 -5.16 -8.98
N VAL A 46 -4.18 -5.18 -8.47
CA VAL A 46 -3.24 -4.08 -8.63
C VAL A 46 -2.72 -4.12 -10.05
N ASP A 47 -2.98 -3.06 -10.79
CA ASP A 47 -2.44 -2.87 -12.13
C ASP A 47 -1.03 -2.29 -12.03
N THR A 48 -0.05 -3.20 -12.12
CA THR A 48 1.37 -2.81 -12.13
C THR A 48 1.75 -1.87 -13.28
N ALA A 49 0.95 -1.79 -14.36
CA ALA A 49 1.18 -0.84 -15.45
C ALA A 49 0.74 0.59 -15.09
N HIS A 50 -0.15 0.76 -14.10
CA HIS A 50 -0.62 2.06 -13.61
C HIS A 50 0.04 2.51 -12.31
N LEU A 51 0.88 1.67 -11.70
CA LEU A 51 1.65 2.04 -10.52
C LEU A 51 2.53 3.25 -10.83
N THR A 52 2.25 4.36 -10.15
CA THR A 52 3.10 5.55 -10.22
C THR A 52 4.41 5.31 -9.47
N ALA A 53 5.47 6.03 -9.83
CA ALA A 53 6.78 5.88 -9.16
C ALA A 53 6.70 6.09 -7.63
N ALA A 54 5.84 6.98 -7.16
CA ALA A 54 5.61 7.23 -5.73
C ALA A 54 4.95 6.02 -5.05
N GLU A 55 3.95 5.42 -5.70
CA GLU A 55 3.23 4.25 -5.20
C GLU A 55 4.13 3.00 -5.19
N THR A 56 4.97 2.83 -6.22
CA THR A 56 5.98 1.75 -6.23
C THR A 56 6.99 1.91 -5.08
N GLN A 57 7.43 3.13 -4.77
CA GLN A 57 8.32 3.38 -3.63
C GLN A 57 7.63 3.09 -2.30
N LEU A 58 6.34 3.45 -2.18
CA LEU A 58 5.53 3.14 -1.02
C LEU A 58 5.42 1.64 -0.82
N ILE A 59 5.02 0.87 -1.84
CA ILE A 59 4.87 -0.58 -1.78
C ILE A 59 6.21 -1.23 -1.40
N GLN A 60 7.32 -0.84 -2.02
CA GLN A 60 8.65 -1.35 -1.66
C GLN A 60 9.04 -1.01 -0.20
N SER A 61 8.65 0.16 0.30
CA SER A 61 8.86 0.51 1.71
C SER A 61 8.02 -0.36 2.63
N LEU A 62 6.76 -0.63 2.26
CA LEU A 62 5.86 -1.49 3.01
C LEU A 62 6.33 -2.95 2.99
N GLU A 63 6.74 -3.48 1.85
CA GLU A 63 7.35 -4.81 1.72
C GLU A 63 8.61 -4.94 2.59
N ARG A 64 9.49 -3.93 2.62
CA ARG A 64 10.67 -3.99 3.49
C ARG A 64 10.32 -3.94 4.99
N GLN A 65 9.20 -3.33 5.35
CA GLN A 65 8.80 -3.14 6.75
C GLN A 65 7.92 -4.28 7.27
N PHE A 66 7.01 -4.80 6.45
CA PHE A 66 5.99 -5.80 6.80
C PHE A 66 6.14 -7.12 6.03
N GLY A 67 6.77 -7.10 4.85
CA GLY A 67 7.03 -8.28 4.02
C GLY A 67 8.17 -9.11 4.60
N ALA A 68 7.88 -9.86 5.66
CA ALA A 68 8.78 -10.81 6.31
C ALA A 68 9.07 -12.07 5.45
N GLY A 69 9.21 -11.92 4.13
CA GLY A 69 9.60 -13.00 3.19
C GLY A 69 8.68 -13.21 1.97
N GLY A 70 7.52 -12.56 1.92
CA GLY A 70 6.63 -12.58 0.75
C GLY A 70 6.87 -11.36 -0.12
N ARG A 71 7.36 -11.56 -1.35
CA ARG A 71 7.35 -10.51 -2.38
C ARG A 71 5.95 -10.45 -2.99
N LEU A 72 5.37 -9.26 -3.05
CA LEU A 72 4.18 -8.98 -3.86
C LEU A 72 4.56 -9.01 -5.34
N PHE A 73 5.76 -8.52 -5.67
CA PHE A 73 6.38 -8.69 -6.99
C PHE A 73 6.94 -10.12 -7.16
N SER A 74 6.12 -11.08 -7.56
CA SER A 74 6.60 -12.38 -8.06
C SER A 74 6.05 -12.71 -9.44
#